data_AF-A0A3B0ZHG0-F1
#
_entry.id   AF-A0A3B0ZHG0-F1
#
_cell.length_a   1.000
_cell.length_b   1.000
_cell.length_c   1.000
_cell.angle_alpha   90.00
_cell.angle_beta   90.00
_cell.angle_gamma   90.00
#
_symmetry.space_group_name_H-M   'P 1'
#
loop_
_entity.id
_entity.type
_entity.pdbx_description
1 polymer ?
#
loop_
_entity_poly.entity_id
_entity_poly.type
_entity_poly.pdbx_seq_one_letter_code
_entity_poly.pdbx_strand_id
1 'polypeptide(L)'
;MKAPFILNENGDISLFKDMESLVCYLEPEDIRNCEYTVHDSDGYKLKLDIGRDSKNIQIVRVSERDDNKCCLDALKISLIEFLNSLDINTVSNAPTLDQLIIIIVQKLGYTT
;
A
#
# COMPACT_ATOMS: atom_id res chain seq x y z
N MET A 1 1.56 -11.71 6.46
CA MET A 1 1.77 -10.51 5.62
C MET A 1 3.25 -10.24 5.54
N LYS A 2 3.71 -9.67 4.44
CA LYS A 2 5.15 -9.50 4.18
C LYS A 2 5.44 -8.06 3.79
N ALA A 3 6.47 -7.48 4.39
CA ALA A 3 6.92 -6.14 4.05
C ALA A 3 7.59 -6.11 2.66
N PRO A 4 7.64 -4.93 2.00
CA PRO A 4 6.96 -3.70 2.42
C PRO A 4 5.44 -3.75 2.25
N PHE A 5 4.75 -2.87 2.98
CA PHE A 5 3.33 -2.60 2.79
C PHE A 5 3.16 -1.45 1.81
N ILE A 6 2.26 -1.62 0.85
CA ILE A 6 2.02 -0.65 -0.23
C ILE A 6 0.67 -0.03 0.03
N LEU A 7 0.65 1.25 0.37
CA LEU A 7 -0.55 2.06 0.46
C LEU A 7 -0.75 2.76 -0.87
N ASN A 8 -1.97 2.66 -1.41
CA ASN A 8 -2.43 3.44 -2.54
C ASN A 8 -3.57 4.35 -2.09
N GLU A 9 -3.32 5.65 -2.11
CA GLU A 9 -4.28 6.72 -1.89
C GLU A 9 -4.64 7.34 -3.25
N ASN A 10 -5.61 6.73 -3.95
CA ASN A 10 -6.11 7.21 -5.24
C ASN A 10 -5.04 7.48 -6.32
N GLY A 11 -3.96 6.72 -6.32
CA GLY A 11 -2.83 6.83 -7.26
C GLY A 11 -1.56 7.40 -6.64
N ASP A 12 -1.63 7.98 -5.44
CA ASP A 12 -0.45 8.32 -4.65
C ASP A 12 0.01 7.10 -3.85
N ILE A 13 1.27 6.71 -4.03
CA ILE A 13 1.79 5.45 -3.52
C ILE A 13 2.82 5.71 -2.42
N SER A 14 2.55 5.14 -1.24
CA SER A 14 3.48 5.11 -0.12
C SER A 14 3.88 3.68 0.24
N LEU A 15 5.17 3.47 0.52
CA LEU A 15 5.71 2.17 0.93
C LEU A 15 6.18 2.21 2.37
N PHE A 16 5.68 1.30 3.20
CA PHE A 16 6.04 1.20 4.61
C PHE A 16 6.85 -0.07 4.87
N LYS A 17 7.94 0.06 5.62
CA LYS A 17 8.81 -1.07 5.97
C LYS A 17 8.20 -1.99 7.03
N ASP A 18 7.28 -1.47 7.84
CA ASP A 18 6.62 -2.18 8.94
C ASP A 18 5.15 -1.73 9.09
N MET A 19 4.38 -2.56 9.79
CA MET A 19 2.94 -2.35 9.98
C MET A 19 2.63 -1.20 10.92
N GLU A 20 3.51 -0.96 11.90
CA GLU A 20 3.32 0.10 12.89
C GLU A 20 3.33 1.47 12.22
N SER A 21 4.31 1.72 11.35
CA SER A 21 4.42 2.96 10.57
C SER A 21 3.19 3.16 9.68
N LEU A 22 2.74 2.08 9.00
CA LEU A 22 1.52 2.14 8.18
C LEU A 22 0.29 2.52 9.03
N VAL A 23 0.07 1.84 10.16
CA VAL A 23 -1.10 2.09 11.01
C VAL A 23 -1.10 3.50 11.60
N CYS A 24 0.08 4.04 11.93
CA CYS A 24 0.23 5.41 12.40
C CYS A 24 -0.06 6.46 11.32
N TYR A 25 0.14 6.10 10.04
CA TYR A 25 -0.13 6.98 8.91
C TYR A 25 -1.63 7.01 8.55
N LEU A 26 -2.32 5.88 8.70
CA LEU A 26 -3.72 5.75 8.27
C LEU A 26 -4.69 6.55 9.14
N GLU A 27 -5.46 7.44 8.50
CA GLU A 27 -6.54 8.14 9.17
C GLU A 27 -7.88 7.37 9.10
N PRO A 28 -8.63 7.25 10.22
CA PRO A 28 -9.92 6.57 10.21
C PRO A 28 -10.95 7.15 9.24
N GLU A 29 -10.95 8.46 9.01
CA GLU A 29 -11.93 9.08 8.10
C GLU A 29 -11.67 8.69 6.64
N ASP A 30 -10.42 8.68 6.20
CA ASP A 30 -10.03 8.31 4.83
C ASP A 30 -10.31 6.82 4.55
N ILE A 31 -10.19 5.96 5.57
CA ILE A 31 -10.65 4.57 5.49
C ILE A 31 -12.17 4.50 5.28
N ARG A 32 -12.97 5.31 5.98
CA ARG A 32 -14.44 5.33 5.78
C ARG A 32 -14.82 5.83 4.39
N ASN A 33 -14.08 6.80 3.89
CA ASN A 33 -14.25 7.35 2.54
C ASN A 33 -13.73 6.40 1.45
N CYS A 34 -13.15 5.25 1.82
CA CYS A 34 -12.57 4.27 0.91
C CYS A 34 -11.40 4.84 0.07
N GLU A 35 -10.66 5.81 0.61
CA GLU A 35 -9.57 6.49 -0.10
C GLU A 35 -8.30 5.63 -0.16
N TYR A 36 -8.17 4.68 0.77
CA TYR A 36 -7.01 3.81 0.89
C TYR A 36 -7.26 2.39 0.36
N THR A 37 -6.29 1.90 -0.39
CA THR A 37 -6.10 0.46 -0.62
C THR A 37 -4.70 0.04 -0.18
N VAL A 38 -4.62 -0.94 0.71
CA VAL A 38 -3.34 -1.47 1.22
C VAL A 38 -3.07 -2.86 0.66
N HIS A 39 -1.82 -3.10 0.26
CA HIS A 39 -1.32 -4.41 -0.14
C HIS A 39 -0.05 -4.78 0.62
N ASP A 40 0.25 -6.07 0.70
CA ASP A 40 1.58 -6.54 1.11
C ASP A 40 2.50 -6.78 -0.12
N SER A 41 3.75 -7.13 0.12
CA SER A 41 4.74 -7.28 -0.95
C SER A 41 4.50 -8.46 -1.89
N ASP A 42 3.66 -9.42 -1.51
CA ASP A 42 3.22 -10.50 -2.40
C ASP A 42 2.01 -10.05 -3.27
N GLY A 43 1.52 -8.83 -3.06
CA GLY A 43 0.39 -8.22 -3.78
C GLY A 43 -0.98 -8.59 -3.23
N TYR A 44 -1.06 -9.18 -2.03
CA TYR A 44 -2.36 -9.44 -1.40
C TYR A 44 -2.92 -8.15 -0.81
N LYS A 45 -4.19 -7.86 -1.12
CA LYS A 45 -4.91 -6.77 -0.49
C LYS A 45 -5.11 -7.09 0.99
N LEU A 46 -4.85 -6.10 1.84
CA LEU A 46 -5.06 -6.19 3.28
C LEU A 46 -6.35 -5.46 3.63
N LYS A 47 -7.10 -6.04 4.56
CA LYS A 47 -8.34 -5.42 5.03
C LYS A 47 -8.03 -4.35 6.08
N LEU A 48 -8.69 -3.21 5.96
CA LEU A 48 -8.64 -2.11 6.94
C LEU A 48 -9.93 -2.11 7.75
N ASP A 49 -9.80 -2.09 9.07
CA ASP A 49 -10.92 -2.02 10.01
C ASP A 49 -10.69 -0.88 11.01
N ILE A 50 -11.75 -0.14 11.34
CA ILE A 50 -11.70 0.90 12.36
C ILE A 50 -12.28 0.35 13.65
N GLY A 51 -11.46 0.33 14.70
CA GLY A 51 -11.83 -0.11 16.03
C GLY A 51 -11.79 1.03 17.04
N ARG A 52 -12.01 0.67 18.30
CA ARG A 52 -11.70 1.53 19.45
C ARG A 52 -10.82 0.77 20.43
N ASP A 53 -9.94 1.49 21.12
CA ASP A 53 -9.12 0.96 22.21
C ASP A 53 -9.88 0.95 23.54
N SER A 54 -9.22 0.56 24.64
CA SER A 54 -9.81 0.54 25.99
C SER A 54 -10.13 1.92 26.54
N LYS A 55 -9.57 2.99 25.95
CA LYS A 55 -9.84 4.40 26.29
C LYS A 55 -10.89 5.02 25.36
N ASN A 56 -11.54 4.21 24.52
CA ASN A 56 -12.56 4.64 23.57
C ASN A 56 -12.02 5.56 22.45
N ILE A 57 -10.71 5.54 22.21
CA ILE A 57 -10.04 6.27 21.14
C ILE A 57 -10.13 5.43 19.86
N GLN A 58 -10.43 6.08 18.73
CA GLN A 58 -10.46 5.38 17.43
C GLN A 58 -9.06 4.93 17.03
N ILE A 59 -8.96 3.70 16.56
CA ILE A 59 -7.71 3.12 16.08
C ILE A 59 -7.94 2.38 14.77
N VAL A 60 -6.97 2.44 13.88
CA VAL A 60 -6.95 1.65 12.66
C VAL A 60 -6.35 0.28 12.95
N ARG A 61 -6.92 -0.77 12.37
CA ARG A 61 -6.39 -2.13 12.40
C ARG A 61 -6.28 -2.64 10.98
N VAL A 62 -5.12 -3.19 10.66
CA VAL A 62 -4.92 -3.96 9.43
C VAL A 62 -5.15 -5.42 9.77
N SER A 63 -6.18 -6.03 9.19
CA SER A 63 -6.59 -7.41 9.42
C SER A 63 -6.15 -8.32 8.25
N GLU A 64 -6.57 -9.58 8.28
CA GLU A 64 -6.10 -10.68 7.41
C GLU A 64 -6.06 -10.33 5.91
N ARG A 65 -5.28 -11.13 5.16
CA ARG A 65 -5.25 -11.02 3.70
C ARG A 65 -6.65 -11.28 3.16
N ASP A 66 -7.12 -10.41 2.28
CA ASP A 66 -8.26 -10.74 1.43
C ASP A 66 -7.76 -11.74 0.38
N ASP A 67 -8.18 -13.00 0.50
CA ASP A 67 -7.77 -14.08 -0.41
C ASP A 67 -8.27 -13.86 -1.85
N ASN A 68 -9.08 -12.82 -2.10
CA ASN A 68 -9.34 -12.34 -3.45
C ASN A 68 -8.08 -11.74 -4.09
N LYS A 69 -7.27 -12.64 -4.68
CA LYS A 69 -6.07 -12.35 -5.50
C LYS A 69 -6.34 -11.51 -6.76
N CYS A 70 -7.57 -11.03 -6.95
CA CYS A 70 -8.05 -10.24 -8.10
C CYS A 70 -7.33 -8.89 -8.26
N CYS A 71 -6.51 -8.45 -7.30
CA CYS A 71 -5.97 -7.09 -7.27
C CYS A 71 -4.51 -6.97 -7.72
N LEU A 72 -3.80 -8.07 -8.02
CA LEU A 72 -2.37 -7.99 -8.37
C LEU A 72 -2.12 -7.16 -9.64
N ASP A 73 -2.91 -7.37 -10.69
CA ASP A 73 -2.75 -6.62 -11.94
C ASP A 73 -3.11 -5.14 -11.76
N ALA A 74 -4.17 -4.84 -11.00
CA ALA A 74 -4.57 -3.47 -10.67
C ALA A 74 -3.49 -2.74 -9.84
N LEU A 75 -2.88 -3.44 -8.89
CA LEU A 75 -1.74 -2.91 -8.12
C LEU A 75 -0.57 -2.60 -9.05
N LYS A 76 -0.19 -3.53 -9.92
CA LYS A 76 0.91 -3.30 -10.88
C LYS A 76 0.63 -2.10 -11.78
N ILE A 77 -0.60 -1.95 -12.28
CA ILE A 77 -1.01 -0.79 -13.07
C ILE A 77 -0.83 0.49 -12.26
N SER A 78 -1.34 0.53 -11.03
CA SER A 78 -1.23 1.70 -10.15
C SER A 78 0.24 2.09 -9.88
N LEU A 79 1.11 1.11 -9.63
CA LEU A 79 2.54 1.35 -9.42
C LEU A 79 3.24 1.86 -10.68
N ILE A 80 2.87 1.37 -11.86
CA ILE A 80 3.41 1.86 -13.14
C ILE A 80 2.94 3.28 -13.40
N GLU A 81 1.65 3.58 -13.19
CA GLU A 81 1.08 4.92 -13.34
C GLU A 81 1.74 5.92 -12.40
N PHE A 82 1.96 5.54 -11.14
CA PHE A 82 2.69 6.34 -10.16
C PHE A 82 4.15 6.60 -10.57
N LEU A 83 4.88 5.57 -11.02
CA LEU A 83 6.25 5.78 -11.51
C LEU A 83 6.30 6.68 -12.74
N ASN A 84 5.33 6.54 -13.64
CA ASN A 84 5.22 7.39 -14.84
C ASN A 84 4.87 8.84 -14.48
N SER A 85 4.02 9.08 -13.47
CA SER A 85 3.70 10.45 -13.02
C SER A 85 4.90 11.17 -12.40
N LEU A 86 5.91 10.41 -11.96
CA LEU A 86 7.20 10.89 -11.46
C LEU A 86 8.31 10.94 -12.53
N ASP A 87 7.98 10.73 -13.81
CA ASP A 87 8.93 10.60 -14.93
C ASP A 87 10.01 9.50 -14.72
N ILE A 88 9.73 8.50 -13.88
CA ILE A 88 10.60 7.36 -13.65
C ILE A 88 10.29 6.26 -14.67
N ASN A 89 10.99 6.30 -15.80
CA ASN A 89 10.86 5.29 -16.84
C ASN A 89 11.16 3.88 -16.31
N THR A 90 10.16 2.99 -16.38
CA THR A 90 10.34 1.57 -16.06
C THR A 90 11.12 0.89 -17.19
N VAL A 91 12.22 0.22 -16.83
CA VAL A 91 13.22 -0.28 -17.81
C VAL A 91 12.75 -1.54 -18.57
N SER A 92 11.63 -2.14 -18.17
CA SER A 92 11.11 -3.40 -18.71
C SER A 92 9.77 -3.20 -19.39
N ASN A 93 9.54 -3.90 -20.51
CA ASN A 93 8.25 -3.92 -21.21
C ASN A 93 7.11 -4.54 -20.38
N ALA A 94 7.44 -5.27 -19.30
CA ALA A 94 6.48 -5.85 -18.36
C ALA A 94 7.16 -6.11 -17.00
N PRO A 95 7.36 -5.10 -16.15
CA PRO A 95 8.04 -5.28 -14.87
C PRO A 95 7.25 -6.21 -13.93
N THR A 96 7.95 -7.00 -13.11
CA THR A 96 7.34 -7.77 -12.03
C THR A 96 6.98 -6.86 -10.85
N LEU A 97 6.10 -7.31 -9.95
CA LEU A 97 5.76 -6.54 -8.74
C LEU A 97 7.03 -6.23 -7.92
N ASP A 98 7.88 -7.24 -7.70
CA ASP A 98 9.15 -7.06 -6.98
C ASP A 98 10.03 -5.99 -7.62
N GLN A 99 10.13 -5.96 -8.97
CA GLN A 99 10.91 -4.93 -9.67
C GLN A 99 10.34 -3.53 -9.44
N LEU A 100 9.01 -3.37 -9.49
CA LEU A 100 8.34 -2.09 -9.24
C LEU A 100 8.61 -1.61 -7.81
N ILE A 101 8.44 -2.49 -6.82
CA ILE A 101 8.72 -2.20 -5.41
C ILE A 101 10.19 -1.77 -5.23
N ILE A 102 11.14 -2.51 -5.80
CA ILE A 102 12.57 -2.18 -5.70
C ILE A 102 12.86 -0.80 -6.29
N ILE A 103 12.30 -0.48 -7.46
CA ILE A 103 12.50 0.84 -8.10
C ILE A 103 11.98 1.95 -7.19
N ILE A 104 10.77 1.81 -6.64
CA ILE A 104 10.17 2.82 -5.77
C ILE A 104 11.02 3.00 -4.52
N VAL A 105 11.39 1.92 -3.83
CA VAL A 105 12.23 1.98 -2.61
C VAL A 105 13.59 2.61 -2.91
N GLN A 106 14.22 2.30 -4.05
CA GLN A 106 15.52 2.88 -4.41
C GLN A 106 15.44 4.37 -4.74
N LYS A 107 14.30 4.84 -5.28
CA LYS A 107 14.13 6.23 -5.73
C LYS A 107 13.57 7.14 -4.66
N LEU A 108 12.61 6.65 -3.87
CA LEU A 108 11.84 7.43 -2.91
C LEU A 108 12.07 7.01 -1.46
N GLY A 109 12.57 5.79 -1.22
CA GLY A 109 12.71 5.24 0.12
C GLY A 109 11.40 4.67 0.68
N TYR A 110 11.39 4.43 2.00
CA TYR A 110 10.19 4.07 2.75
C TYR A 110 9.60 5.30 3.43
N THR A 111 8.27 5.38 3.47
CA THR A 111 7.52 6.33 4.30
C THR A 111 7.71 5.97 5.77
N THR A 112 7.94 6.99 6.61
CA THR A 112 8.20 6.88 8.07
C THR A 112 7.26 7.72 8.87
#